data_AF-A0A180H0E5-F1
#
_entry.id   AF-A0A180H0E5-F1
#
_cell.length_a   1.000
_cell.length_b   1.000
_cell.length_c   1.000
_cell.angle_alpha   90.00
_cell.angle_beta   90.00
_cell.angle_gamma   90.00
#
_symmetry.space_group_name_H-M   'P 1'
#
loop_
_entity.id
_entity.type
_entity.pdbx_description
1 polymer ?
#
loop_
_entity_poly.entity_id
_entity_poly.type
_entity_poly.pdbx_seq_one_letter_code
_entity_poly.pdbx_strand_id
1 'polypeptide(L)'
;METVISLVRRKHTFTLAGTGFGKTRIGEVCYRLFPAYKKPIVLVLNPLDSWGDNQVLEKKNVNIKAVNLTKMNFTPDVEKQVLRGDYVFIYLSPEVLLNNAMFRSIFFDRRFLSKLVLTVVDEAHMIYVWGLVASGLGKKISCRFKLQDRGIFRPSYGDLGARLLAAHGVPILLLLATCRPIAIEKPLNSLKILPENMKLVRGELTRPEIRPIRVPMKSLLGSCDDLKRLFLTRETNPDDQIPPTLIYAPTRNLTWQVLRAIHKSREI
;
A
#
# COMPACT_ATOMS: atom_id res chain seq x y z
N MET A 1 4.13 10.53 15.17
CA MET A 1 5.12 10.50 16.27
C MET A 1 5.04 9.21 17.08
N GLU A 2 3.87 8.84 17.62
CA GLU A 2 3.72 7.61 18.43
C GLU A 2 4.21 6.34 17.72
N THR A 3 3.88 6.15 16.43
CA THR A 3 4.39 5.02 15.64
C THR A 3 5.91 4.95 15.64
N VAL A 4 6.59 6.07 15.38
CA VAL A 4 8.06 6.11 15.32
C VAL A 4 8.65 5.76 16.68
N ILE A 5 8.11 6.32 17.77
CA ILE A 5 8.57 6.03 19.15
C ILE A 5 8.45 4.54 19.46
N SER A 6 7.34 3.90 19.06
CA SER A 6 7.13 2.46 19.23
C SER A 6 8.16 1.63 18.44
N LEU A 7 8.43 2.01 17.19
CA LEU A 7 9.42 1.34 16.35
C LEU A 7 10.85 1.49 16.88
N VAL A 8 11.21 2.66 17.41
CA VAL A 8 12.51 2.90 18.05
C VAL A 8 12.70 2.01 19.28
N ARG A 9 11.63 1.76 20.04
CA ARG A 9 11.61 0.80 21.16
C ARG A 9 11.60 -0.67 20.70
N ARG A 10 11.82 -0.94 19.40
CA ARG A 10 11.81 -2.26 18.76
C ARG A 10 10.50 -3.04 18.97
N LYS A 11 9.37 -2.34 19.10
CA LYS A 11 8.06 -2.98 19.19
C LYS A 11 7.43 -3.10 17.80
N HIS A 12 6.83 -4.25 17.50
CA HIS A 12 5.96 -4.37 16.34
C HIS A 12 4.81 -3.38 16.48
N THR A 13 4.51 -2.66 15.40
CA THR A 13 3.54 -1.57 15.44
C THR A 13 2.56 -1.68 14.28
N PHE A 14 1.26 -1.61 14.60
CA PHE A 14 0.17 -1.53 13.65
C PHE A 14 -0.30 -0.09 13.59
N THR A 15 -0.17 0.57 12.44
CA THR A 15 -0.62 1.97 12.26
C THR A 15 -1.84 2.01 11.35
N LEU A 16 -2.97 2.44 11.93
CA LEU A 16 -4.21 2.71 11.20
C LEU A 16 -4.33 4.22 11.02
N ALA A 17 -4.14 4.74 9.82
CA ALA A 17 -4.22 6.17 9.53
C ALA A 17 -4.70 6.41 8.10
N GLY A 18 -5.45 7.48 7.85
CA GLY A 18 -6.03 7.78 6.54
C GLY A 18 -5.03 7.78 5.38
N THR A 19 -5.50 7.65 4.14
CA THR A 19 -4.67 7.93 2.96
C THR A 19 -4.22 9.40 2.98
N GLY A 20 -2.99 9.67 2.56
CA GLY A 20 -2.42 11.03 2.61
C GLY A 20 -1.85 11.46 3.97
N PHE A 21 -2.01 10.67 5.04
CA PHE A 21 -1.44 10.98 6.38
C PHE A 21 0.11 10.89 6.44
N GLY A 22 0.79 10.64 5.32
CA GLY A 22 2.25 10.55 5.26
C GLY A 22 2.81 9.26 5.85
N LYS A 23 2.07 8.13 5.77
CA LYS A 23 2.53 6.81 6.25
C LYS A 23 3.92 6.42 5.72
N THR A 24 4.21 6.75 4.46
CA THR A 24 5.51 6.54 3.80
C THR A 24 6.66 7.25 4.52
N ARG A 25 6.42 8.38 5.19
CA ARG A 25 7.43 9.14 5.94
C ARG A 25 7.85 8.43 7.23
N ILE A 26 7.07 7.49 7.74
CA ILE A 26 7.42 6.75 8.97
C ILE A 26 8.72 5.96 8.77
N GLY A 27 8.83 5.25 7.64
CA GLY A 27 10.07 4.56 7.29
C GLY A 27 11.24 5.53 7.09
N GLU A 28 10.98 6.73 6.54
CA GLU A 28 12.00 7.76 6.36
C GLU A 28 12.56 8.25 7.69
N VAL A 29 11.69 8.58 8.62
CA VAL A 29 12.11 9.01 9.96
C VAL A 29 12.88 7.86 10.63
N CYS A 30 12.41 6.62 10.53
CA CYS A 30 13.09 5.48 11.13
C CYS A 30 14.52 5.28 10.62
N TYR A 31 14.78 5.35 9.30
CA TYR A 31 16.16 5.17 8.82
C TYR A 31 17.07 6.33 9.23
N ARG A 32 16.55 7.57 9.30
CA ARG A 32 17.32 8.76 9.69
C ARG A 32 17.79 8.73 11.15
N LEU A 33 17.16 7.91 11.98
CA LEU A 33 17.58 7.71 13.37
C LEU A 33 18.82 6.83 13.50
N PHE A 34 19.23 6.13 12.44
CA PHE A 34 20.43 5.31 12.44
C PHE A 34 21.61 6.06 11.81
N PRO A 35 22.83 5.92 12.36
CA PRO A 35 24.02 6.51 11.75
C PRO A 35 24.26 6.01 10.33
N ALA A 36 24.68 6.90 9.42
CA ALA A 36 24.89 6.58 8.01
C ALA A 36 25.88 5.42 7.77
N TYR A 37 26.91 5.30 8.61
CA TYR A 37 27.91 4.22 8.50
C TYR A 37 27.32 2.83 8.75
N LYS A 38 26.19 2.71 9.46
CA LYS A 38 25.50 1.43 9.66
C LYS A 38 24.76 0.94 8.41
N LYS A 39 24.60 1.80 7.41
CA LYS A 39 23.87 1.51 6.16
C LYS A 39 22.49 0.88 6.44
N PRO A 40 21.60 1.57 7.17
CA PRO A 40 20.31 1.02 7.56
C PRO A 40 19.45 0.70 6.33
N ILE A 41 18.81 -0.46 6.35
CA ILE A 41 17.90 -0.95 5.31
C ILE A 41 16.48 -1.00 5.87
N VAL A 42 15.56 -0.41 5.12
CA VAL A 42 14.11 -0.52 5.33
C VAL A 42 13.54 -1.39 4.22
N LEU A 43 13.03 -2.56 4.60
CA LEU A 43 12.36 -3.48 3.71
C LEU A 43 10.87 -3.10 3.64
N VAL A 44 10.33 -2.90 2.44
CA VAL A 44 8.92 -2.56 2.24
C VAL A 44 8.26 -3.59 1.35
N LEU A 45 7.21 -4.22 1.88
CA LEU A 45 6.38 -5.16 1.17
C LEU A 45 5.16 -4.47 0.57
N ASN A 46 5.09 -4.47 -0.76
CA ASN A 46 3.99 -3.86 -1.52
C ASN A 46 3.17 -4.94 -2.24
N PRO A 47 1.84 -4.81 -2.30
CA PRO A 47 1.00 -5.76 -3.04
C PRO A 47 1.07 -5.59 -4.58
N LEU A 48 1.55 -4.45 -5.07
CA LEU A 48 1.57 -4.11 -6.49
C LEU A 48 2.98 -3.69 -6.92
N ASP A 49 3.53 -4.36 -7.93
CA ASP A 49 4.89 -4.07 -8.42
C ASP A 49 5.01 -2.64 -8.98
N SER A 50 4.00 -2.17 -9.73
CA SER A 50 3.94 -0.80 -10.29
C SER A 50 3.86 0.30 -9.23
N TRP A 51 3.37 -0.02 -8.04
CA TRP A 51 3.37 0.88 -6.89
C TRP A 51 4.79 1.06 -6.33
N GLY A 52 5.62 0.01 -6.37
CA GLY A 52 7.03 0.06 -5.97
C GLY A 52 7.85 1.03 -6.82
N ASP A 53 7.65 1.05 -8.14
CA ASP A 53 8.40 1.92 -9.06
C ASP A 53 8.12 3.41 -8.79
N ASN A 54 6.86 3.76 -8.55
CA ASN A 54 6.48 5.12 -8.18
C ASN A 54 7.14 5.54 -6.86
N GLN A 55 7.17 4.66 -5.86
CA GLN A 55 7.84 4.98 -4.59
C GLN A 55 9.36 5.14 -4.76
N VAL A 56 10.01 4.34 -5.60
CA VAL A 56 11.44 4.51 -5.92
C VAL A 56 11.70 5.88 -6.55
N LEU A 57 10.83 6.33 -7.46
CA LEU A 57 10.94 7.64 -8.08
C LEU A 57 10.79 8.77 -7.04
N GLU A 58 9.81 8.67 -6.13
CA GLU A 58 9.64 9.62 -5.03
C GLU A 58 10.89 9.69 -4.13
N LYS A 59 11.50 8.54 -3.80
CA LYS A 59 12.74 8.49 -3.01
C LYS A 59 13.93 9.11 -3.74
N LYS A 60 14.01 8.92 -5.06
CA LYS A 60 15.05 9.53 -5.89
C LYS A 60 14.98 11.06 -5.85
N ASN A 61 13.77 11.62 -5.85
CA ASN A 61 13.56 13.07 -5.78
C ASN A 61 14.05 13.69 -4.45
N VAL A 62 14.11 12.89 -3.37
CA VAL A 62 14.64 13.32 -2.07
C VAL A 62 16.06 12.80 -1.80
N ASN A 63 16.80 12.40 -2.86
CA ASN A 63 18.17 11.87 -2.80
C ASN A 63 18.34 10.62 -1.90
N ILE A 64 17.29 9.80 -1.77
CA ILE A 64 17.36 8.52 -1.06
C ILE A 64 17.50 7.40 -2.09
N LYS A 65 18.52 6.56 -1.92
CA LYS A 65 18.72 5.37 -2.76
C LYS A 65 17.67 4.31 -2.43
N ALA A 66 16.85 3.96 -3.41
CA ALA A 66 15.81 2.95 -3.30
C ALA A 66 15.83 2.03 -4.53
N VAL A 67 15.35 0.80 -4.36
CA VAL A 67 15.20 -0.17 -5.44
C VAL A 67 13.90 -0.94 -5.29
N ASN A 68 13.24 -1.22 -6.41
CA ASN A 68 12.12 -2.15 -6.48
C ASN A 68 12.62 -3.49 -7.02
N LEU A 69 12.57 -4.54 -6.22
CA LEU A 69 13.02 -5.88 -6.59
C LEU A 69 11.84 -6.70 -7.07
N THR A 70 11.90 -7.08 -8.34
CA THR A 70 10.97 -7.97 -9.02
C THR A 70 11.69 -9.25 -9.39
N LYS A 71 10.94 -10.29 -9.78
CA LYS A 71 11.54 -11.54 -10.26
C LYS A 71 12.47 -11.33 -11.47
N MET A 72 12.21 -10.32 -12.29
CA MET A 72 12.93 -10.08 -13.55
C MET A 72 14.19 -9.24 -13.37
N ASN A 73 14.21 -8.32 -12.40
CA ASN A 73 15.33 -7.38 -12.23
C ASN A 73 16.35 -7.82 -11.17
N PHE A 74 16.09 -8.94 -10.49
CA PHE A 74 16.94 -9.40 -9.40
C PHE A 74 18.08 -10.26 -9.93
N THR A 75 19.18 -9.59 -10.28
CA THR A 75 20.41 -10.19 -10.80
C THR A 75 21.48 -10.34 -9.71
N PRO A 76 22.52 -11.17 -9.91
CA PRO A 76 23.63 -11.32 -8.96
C PRO A 76 24.35 -10.00 -8.62
N ASP A 77 24.36 -9.03 -9.54
CA ASP A 77 24.95 -7.72 -9.29
C ASP A 77 24.10 -6.88 -8.34
N VAL A 78 22.77 -6.93 -8.49
CA VAL A 78 21.83 -6.28 -7.57
C VAL A 78 21.92 -6.94 -6.19
N GLU A 79 22.06 -8.25 -6.11
CA GLU A 79 22.31 -8.97 -4.85
C GLU A 79 23.55 -8.43 -4.12
N LYS A 80 24.68 -8.27 -4.82
CA LYS A 80 25.91 -7.71 -4.23
C LYS A 80 25.69 -6.28 -3.74
N GLN A 81 24.95 -5.46 -4.48
CA GLN A 81 24.63 -4.08 -4.08
C GLN A 81 23.75 -4.02 -2.83
N VAL A 82 22.74 -4.91 -2.75
CA VAL A 82 21.88 -5.06 -1.57
C VAL A 82 22.70 -5.48 -0.36
N LEU A 83 23.54 -6.50 -0.49
CA LEU A 83 24.42 -6.97 0.59
C LEU A 83 25.45 -5.91 1.02
N ARG A 84 25.95 -5.10 0.08
CA ARG A 84 26.84 -3.96 0.37
C ARG A 84 26.12 -2.84 1.14
N GLY A 85 24.80 -2.76 1.04
CA GLY A 85 23.95 -1.74 1.65
C GLY A 85 23.89 -0.46 0.84
N ASP A 86 23.86 -0.57 -0.49
CA ASP A 86 23.78 0.60 -1.38
C ASP A 86 22.39 1.22 -1.45
N TYR A 87 21.36 0.44 -1.09
CA TYR A 87 19.97 0.85 -1.06
C TYR A 87 19.49 0.99 0.38
N VAL A 88 18.82 2.11 0.68
CA VAL A 88 18.19 2.36 1.98
C VAL A 88 16.80 1.76 2.01
N PHE A 89 16.03 1.92 0.93
CA PHE A 89 14.71 1.33 0.77
C PHE A 89 14.74 0.21 -0.26
N ILE A 90 14.25 -0.96 0.14
CA ILE A 90 14.09 -2.11 -0.74
C ILE A 90 12.61 -2.45 -0.80
N TYR A 91 12.01 -2.22 -1.95
CA TYR A 91 10.63 -2.59 -2.24
C TYR A 91 10.61 -3.97 -2.86
N LEU A 92 9.69 -4.83 -2.44
CA LEU A 92 9.38 -6.06 -3.16
C LEU A 92 7.96 -6.53 -2.85
N SER A 93 7.42 -7.35 -3.75
CA SER A 93 6.21 -8.09 -3.47
C SER A 93 6.49 -9.26 -2.50
N PRO A 94 5.51 -9.67 -1.68
CA PRO A 94 5.71 -10.83 -0.81
C PRO A 94 5.95 -12.13 -1.59
N GLU A 95 5.57 -12.20 -2.87
CA GLU A 95 5.92 -13.30 -3.78
C GLU A 95 7.42 -13.40 -3.99
N VAL A 96 8.10 -12.28 -4.21
CA VAL A 96 9.57 -12.25 -4.30
C VAL A 96 10.17 -12.64 -2.96
N LEU A 97 9.66 -12.11 -1.85
CA LEU A 97 10.15 -12.46 -0.51
C LEU A 97 10.09 -13.97 -0.24
N LEU A 98 9.02 -14.64 -0.68
CA LEU A 98 8.73 -16.03 -0.34
C LEU A 98 9.30 -17.04 -1.34
N ASN A 99 9.15 -16.76 -2.63
CA ASN A 99 9.41 -17.73 -3.71
C ASN A 99 10.75 -17.51 -4.42
N ASN A 100 11.41 -16.34 -4.26
CA ASN A 100 12.70 -16.10 -4.89
C ASN A 100 13.83 -16.71 -4.04
N ALA A 101 14.53 -17.72 -4.59
CA ALA A 101 15.61 -18.42 -3.88
C ALA A 101 16.82 -17.52 -3.56
N MET A 102 17.17 -16.61 -4.47
CA MET A 102 18.26 -15.65 -4.26
C MET A 102 17.89 -14.69 -3.13
N PHE A 103 16.65 -14.19 -3.09
CA PHE A 103 16.27 -13.23 -2.05
C PHE A 103 16.15 -13.94 -0.71
N ARG A 104 15.67 -15.19 -0.72
CA ARG A 104 15.69 -16.05 0.48
C ARG A 104 17.11 -16.18 1.04
N SER A 105 18.12 -16.38 0.20
CA SER A 105 19.53 -16.43 0.62
C SER A 105 19.96 -15.11 1.29
N ILE A 106 19.70 -13.97 0.63
CA ILE A 106 20.02 -12.64 1.19
C ILE A 106 19.31 -12.38 2.52
N PHE A 107 18.03 -12.72 2.61
CA PHE A 107 17.21 -12.43 3.78
C PHE A 107 17.73 -13.13 5.05
N PHE A 108 18.37 -14.30 4.90
CA PHE A 108 19.00 -15.01 6.01
C PHE A 108 20.50 -14.69 6.19
N ASP A 109 21.08 -13.84 5.34
CA ASP A 109 22.48 -13.43 5.46
C ASP A 109 22.66 -12.45 6.63
N ARG A 110 23.65 -12.73 7.50
CA ARG A 110 23.96 -11.88 8.67
C ARG A 110 24.34 -10.45 8.27
N ARG A 111 24.97 -10.25 7.11
CA ARG A 111 25.36 -8.93 6.59
C ARG A 111 24.14 -8.10 6.21
N PHE A 112 23.07 -8.75 5.75
CA PHE A 112 21.80 -8.11 5.46
C PHE A 112 21.01 -7.85 6.75
N LEU A 113 20.84 -8.87 7.59
CA LEU A 113 20.08 -8.77 8.83
C LEU A 113 20.65 -7.75 9.82
N SER A 114 21.98 -7.58 9.88
CA SER A 114 22.62 -6.55 10.72
C SER A 114 22.33 -5.12 10.27
N LYS A 115 21.91 -4.93 9.00
CA LYS A 115 21.54 -3.64 8.41
C LYS A 115 20.04 -3.43 8.37
N LEU A 116 19.25 -4.50 8.40
CA LEU A 116 17.80 -4.44 8.37
C LEU A 116 17.27 -3.84 9.69
N VAL A 117 16.71 -2.63 9.61
CA VAL A 117 16.22 -1.89 10.79
C VAL A 117 14.71 -1.89 10.93
N LEU A 118 13.98 -2.11 9.83
CA LEU A 118 12.53 -2.07 9.81
C LEU A 118 12.00 -2.87 8.63
N THR A 119 10.96 -3.67 8.88
CA THR A 119 10.13 -4.25 7.83
C THR A 119 8.76 -3.61 7.82
N VAL A 120 8.37 -3.02 6.70
CA VAL A 120 7.08 -2.38 6.48
C VAL A 120 6.22 -3.29 5.61
N VAL A 121 4.98 -3.51 6.02
CA VAL A 121 3.97 -4.17 5.18
C VAL A 121 2.90 -3.14 4.84
N ASP A 122 2.91 -2.70 3.59
CA ASP A 122 1.90 -1.79 3.07
C ASP A 122 0.61 -2.56 2.75
N GLU A 123 -0.53 -1.88 2.89
CA GLU A 123 -1.86 -2.47 2.76
C GLU A 123 -2.06 -3.77 3.55
N ALA A 124 -1.67 -3.77 4.83
CA ALA A 124 -1.60 -4.97 5.66
C ALA A 124 -2.93 -5.75 5.84
N HIS A 125 -4.09 -5.15 5.53
CA HIS A 125 -5.36 -5.89 5.47
C HIS A 125 -5.34 -7.02 4.45
N MET A 126 -4.50 -6.89 3.42
CA MET A 126 -4.31 -7.89 2.40
C MET A 126 -3.77 -9.19 2.99
N ILE A 127 -2.99 -9.16 4.08
CA ILE A 127 -2.51 -10.36 4.79
C ILE A 127 -3.65 -11.30 5.19
N TYR A 128 -4.79 -10.77 5.62
CA TYR A 128 -5.93 -11.62 5.95
C TYR A 128 -6.59 -12.22 4.71
N VAL A 129 -6.82 -11.40 3.69
CA VAL A 129 -7.40 -11.85 2.41
C VAL A 129 -6.52 -12.95 1.81
N TRP A 130 -5.20 -12.78 1.92
CA TRP A 130 -4.17 -13.74 1.56
C TRP A 130 -4.26 -15.05 2.35
N GLY A 131 -4.36 -14.98 3.69
CA GLY A 131 -4.50 -16.16 4.55
C GLY A 131 -5.78 -16.96 4.28
N LEU A 132 -6.88 -16.30 3.92
CA LEU A 132 -8.13 -16.95 3.53
C LEU A 132 -8.04 -17.70 2.20
N VAL A 133 -7.28 -17.16 1.24
CA VAL A 133 -7.03 -17.84 -0.04
C VAL A 133 -6.13 -19.05 0.16
N ALA A 134 -5.08 -18.91 0.97
CA ALA A 134 -4.13 -19.99 1.27
C ALA A 134 -4.78 -21.20 1.98
N SER A 135 -5.72 -20.94 2.90
CA SER A 135 -6.44 -21.99 3.65
C SER A 135 -7.55 -22.68 2.84
N GLY A 136 -7.78 -22.31 1.58
CA GLY A 136 -8.86 -22.87 0.74
C GLY A 136 -10.28 -22.44 1.15
N LEU A 137 -10.42 -21.71 2.26
CA LEU A 137 -11.69 -21.19 2.80
C LEU A 137 -12.26 -20.03 1.97
N GLY A 138 -11.44 -19.39 1.13
CA GLY A 138 -11.85 -18.34 0.19
C GLY A 138 -12.82 -18.78 -0.93
N LYS A 139 -13.31 -20.03 -0.94
CA LYS A 139 -14.34 -20.53 -1.88
C LYS A 139 -15.74 -19.96 -1.61
N LYS A 140 -16.07 -19.57 -0.37
CA LYS A 140 -17.41 -19.09 0.03
C LYS A 140 -17.54 -17.56 0.13
N ILE A 141 -16.47 -16.81 -0.09
CA ILE A 141 -16.49 -15.35 0.07
C ILE A 141 -16.96 -14.71 -1.25
N SER A 142 -18.14 -14.08 -1.23
CA SER A 142 -18.79 -13.36 -2.34
C SER A 142 -17.90 -12.29 -3.02
N CYS A 143 -16.78 -11.92 -2.41
CA CYS A 143 -15.77 -11.00 -2.93
C CYS A 143 -15.11 -11.45 -4.25
N ARG A 144 -15.34 -12.68 -4.73
CA ARG A 144 -14.91 -13.10 -6.09
C ARG A 144 -15.57 -12.32 -7.23
N PHE A 145 -16.71 -11.67 -7.00
CA PHE A 145 -17.60 -11.26 -8.10
C PHE A 145 -17.55 -9.78 -8.54
N LYS A 146 -16.88 -8.86 -7.82
CA LYS A 146 -17.07 -7.40 -8.08
C LYS A 146 -15.83 -6.55 -8.33
N LEU A 147 -14.61 -7.07 -8.19
CA LEU A 147 -13.39 -6.34 -8.59
C LEU A 147 -12.87 -6.92 -9.90
N GLN A 148 -12.80 -6.08 -10.94
CA GLN A 148 -12.20 -6.44 -12.23
C GLN A 148 -10.67 -6.55 -12.17
N ASP A 149 -10.05 -6.25 -11.02
CA ASP A 149 -8.64 -6.52 -10.70
C ASP A 149 -8.44 -8.00 -10.35
N ARG A 150 -8.83 -8.84 -11.31
CA ARG A 150 -9.03 -10.30 -11.27
C ARG A 150 -7.75 -11.15 -11.12
N GLY A 151 -6.60 -10.60 -10.72
CA GLY A 151 -5.37 -11.38 -10.70
C GLY A 151 -4.37 -10.96 -9.63
N ILE A 152 -3.71 -11.97 -9.05
CA ILE A 152 -2.44 -11.89 -8.29
C ILE A 152 -2.57 -11.95 -6.75
N PHE A 153 -3.71 -12.31 -6.17
CA PHE A 153 -3.73 -12.71 -4.76
C PHE A 153 -3.44 -14.20 -4.60
N ARG A 154 -2.13 -14.52 -4.50
CA ARG A 154 -1.59 -15.89 -4.51
C ARG A 154 -1.63 -16.57 -3.13
N PRO A 155 -1.57 -17.91 -3.06
CA PRO A 155 -1.53 -18.68 -1.81
C PRO A 155 -0.28 -18.48 -0.93
N SER A 156 0.85 -18.02 -1.49
CA SER A 156 2.16 -17.99 -0.80
C SER A 156 2.16 -17.12 0.47
N TYR A 157 1.30 -16.11 0.52
CA TYR A 157 1.31 -15.06 1.53
C TYR A 157 0.88 -15.52 2.95
N GLY A 158 0.30 -16.71 3.12
CA GLY A 158 0.03 -17.30 4.44
C GLY A 158 1.30 -17.58 5.25
N ASP A 159 2.43 -17.82 4.58
CA ASP A 159 3.74 -18.07 5.21
C ASP A 159 4.54 -16.79 5.49
N LEU A 160 3.96 -15.63 5.21
CA LEU A 160 4.63 -14.35 5.39
C LEU A 160 5.03 -14.12 6.86
N GLY A 161 4.16 -14.53 7.80
CA GLY A 161 4.43 -14.44 9.23
C GLY A 161 5.70 -15.19 9.63
N ALA A 162 5.84 -16.44 9.20
CA ALA A 162 7.00 -17.26 9.51
C ALA A 162 8.29 -16.64 8.98
N ARG A 163 8.28 -16.08 7.75
CA ARG A 163 9.46 -15.44 7.16
C ARG A 163 9.81 -14.13 7.86
N LEU A 164 8.84 -13.28 8.14
CA LEU A 164 9.07 -12.00 8.81
C LEU A 164 9.55 -12.18 10.25
N LEU A 165 8.99 -13.14 10.99
CA LEU A 165 9.39 -13.45 12.36
C LEU A 165 10.79 -14.06 12.45
N ALA A 166 11.30 -14.66 11.38
CA ALA A 166 12.66 -15.19 11.36
C ALA A 166 13.76 -14.10 11.41
N ALA A 167 13.42 -12.86 11.05
CA ALA A 167 14.28 -11.70 11.25
C ALA A 167 14.20 -11.21 12.71
N HIS A 168 14.65 -12.06 13.64
CA HIS A 168 14.57 -11.83 15.09
C HIS A 168 15.09 -10.44 15.48
N GLY A 169 14.26 -9.68 16.20
CA GLY A 169 14.60 -8.35 16.72
C GLY A 169 14.39 -7.18 15.76
N VAL A 170 13.97 -7.44 14.51
CA VAL A 170 13.57 -6.38 13.58
C VAL A 170 12.09 -6.04 13.80
N PRO A 171 11.75 -4.77 14.09
CA PRO A 171 10.36 -4.36 14.24
C PRO A 171 9.61 -4.48 12.91
N ILE A 172 8.34 -4.87 13.00
CA ILE A 172 7.42 -4.97 11.86
C ILE A 172 6.41 -3.83 11.97
N LEU A 173 6.30 -3.03 10.93
CA LEU A 173 5.31 -1.97 10.79
C LEU A 173 4.22 -2.41 9.82
N LEU A 174 3.01 -2.58 10.32
CA LEU A 174 1.83 -2.83 9.49
C LEU A 174 1.14 -1.50 9.23
N LEU A 175 1.02 -1.13 7.96
CA LEU A 175 0.34 0.10 7.55
C LEU A 175 -1.04 -0.21 7.01
N LEU A 176 -2.02 0.57 7.45
CA LEU A 176 -3.38 0.45 6.96
C LEU A 176 -4.10 1.78 6.85
N ALA A 177 -4.79 1.97 5.72
CA ALA A 177 -5.63 3.13 5.48
C ALA A 177 -7.02 2.99 6.08
N THR A 178 -7.64 1.83 5.89
CA THR A 178 -9.05 1.60 6.25
C THR A 178 -9.20 0.20 6.85
N CYS A 179 -9.81 0.11 8.03
CA CYS A 179 -10.11 -1.19 8.63
C CYS A 179 -11.23 -1.07 9.65
N ARG A 180 -12.14 -2.05 9.65
CA ARG A 180 -13.02 -2.28 10.80
C ARG A 180 -12.17 -2.86 11.94
N PRO A 181 -12.36 -2.48 13.21
CA PRO A 181 -11.57 -3.01 14.32
C PRO A 181 -11.49 -4.55 14.38
N ILE A 182 -12.59 -5.24 14.06
CA ILE A 182 -12.68 -6.72 13.99
C ILE A 182 -11.76 -7.33 12.91
N ALA A 183 -11.35 -6.55 11.92
CA ALA A 183 -10.46 -6.99 10.86
C ALA A 183 -8.97 -6.81 11.20
N ILE A 184 -8.61 -6.28 12.38
CA ILE A 184 -7.21 -6.14 12.81
C ILE A 184 -6.65 -7.46 13.36
N GLU A 185 -7.45 -8.24 14.09
CA GLU A 185 -7.03 -9.54 14.64
C GLU A 185 -6.62 -10.54 13.56
N LYS A 186 -7.24 -10.39 12.39
CA LYS A 186 -7.13 -11.28 11.26
C LYS A 186 -5.72 -11.29 10.63
N PRO A 187 -5.13 -10.14 10.22
CA PRO A 187 -3.72 -10.06 9.84
C PRO A 187 -2.76 -10.53 10.94
N LEU A 188 -3.04 -10.23 12.22
CA LEU A 188 -2.18 -10.61 13.34
C LEU A 188 -2.12 -12.12 13.52
N ASN A 189 -3.26 -12.79 13.46
CA ASN A 189 -3.36 -14.24 13.52
C ASN A 189 -2.61 -14.90 12.35
N SER A 190 -2.74 -14.35 11.14
CA SER A 190 -1.99 -14.83 9.96
C SER A 190 -0.47 -14.63 10.11
N LEU A 191 -0.04 -13.54 10.75
CA LEU A 191 1.38 -13.30 11.04
C LEU A 191 1.90 -14.09 12.25
N LYS A 192 1.02 -14.77 13.00
CA LYS A 192 1.32 -15.43 14.29
C LYS A 192 1.89 -14.46 15.33
N ILE A 193 1.46 -13.20 15.29
CA ILE A 193 1.82 -12.18 16.27
C ILE A 193 0.66 -12.04 17.26
N LEU A 194 0.93 -12.25 18.55
CA LEU A 194 -0.08 -12.03 19.58
C LEU A 194 -0.40 -10.53 19.69
N PRO A 195 -1.68 -10.14 19.91
CA PRO A 195 -2.07 -8.73 20.03
C PRO A 195 -1.29 -7.95 21.09
N GLU A 196 -0.90 -8.59 22.19
CA GLU A 196 -0.06 -8.02 23.25
C GLU A 196 1.35 -7.62 22.79
N ASN A 197 1.88 -8.30 21.76
CA ASN A 197 3.20 -8.03 21.19
C ASN A 197 3.13 -7.02 20.03
N MET A 198 1.95 -6.48 19.72
CA MET A 198 1.72 -5.50 18.67
C MET A 198 1.12 -4.21 19.24
N LYS A 199 1.87 -3.11 19.17
CA LYS A 199 1.35 -1.79 19.54
C LYS A 199 0.43 -1.27 18.44
N LEU A 200 -0.85 -1.05 18.76
CA LEU A 200 -1.79 -0.38 17.86
C LEU A 200 -1.70 1.14 18.02
N VAL A 201 -1.50 1.85 16.92
CA VAL A 201 -1.53 3.31 16.82
C VAL A 201 -2.63 3.69 15.84
N ARG A 202 -3.58 4.50 16.31
CA ARG A 202 -4.69 5.01 15.49
C ARG A 202 -4.42 6.48 15.19
N GLY A 203 -4.08 6.77 13.94
CA GLY A 203 -4.05 8.12 13.41
C GLY A 203 -5.46 8.58 13.02
N GLU A 204 -5.54 9.84 12.61
CA GLU A 204 -6.79 10.41 12.16
C GLU A 204 -7.25 9.73 10.85
N LEU A 205 -8.51 9.29 10.86
CA LEU A 205 -9.19 8.73 9.69
C LEU A 205 -10.15 9.75 9.05
N THR A 206 -10.49 10.79 9.80
CA THR A 206 -11.31 11.90 9.35
C THR A 206 -10.48 12.86 8.52
N ARG A 207 -11.10 13.41 7.49
CA ARG A 207 -10.56 14.54 6.72
C ARG A 207 -11.60 15.65 6.83
N PRO A 208 -11.45 16.60 7.78
CA PRO A 208 -12.44 17.64 7.99
C PRO A 208 -12.61 18.52 6.75
N GLU A 209 -11.58 18.60 5.89
CA GLU A 209 -11.67 19.32 4.60
C GLU A 209 -12.62 18.64 3.59
N ILE A 210 -12.94 17.35 3.76
CA ILE A 210 -13.80 16.60 2.82
C ILE A 210 -15.22 16.55 3.37
N ARG A 211 -16.14 17.19 2.63
CA ARG A 211 -17.57 17.15 2.93
C ARG A 211 -18.29 16.13 2.03
N PRO A 212 -18.82 15.03 2.58
CA PRO A 212 -19.65 14.12 1.81
C PRO A 212 -21.01 14.79 1.51
N ILE A 213 -21.38 14.85 0.24
CA ILE A 213 -22.69 15.33 -0.22
C ILE A 213 -23.37 14.18 -0.95
N ARG A 214 -24.64 13.92 -0.62
CA ARG A 214 -25.47 12.95 -1.33
C ARG A 214 -26.49 13.72 -2.16
N VAL A 215 -26.40 13.57 -3.48
CA VAL A 215 -27.38 14.12 -4.42
C VAL A 215 -28.19 12.95 -5.00
N PRO A 216 -29.53 12.94 -4.88
CA PRO A 216 -30.35 11.93 -5.51
C PRO A 216 -30.32 12.10 -7.04
N MET A 217 -30.09 11.00 -7.75
CA MET A 217 -30.13 10.98 -9.22
C MET A 217 -31.56 11.17 -9.72
N LYS A 218 -31.75 12.02 -10.73
CA LYS A 218 -33.06 12.21 -11.38
C LYS A 218 -33.14 11.45 -12.71
N SER A 219 -32.00 11.16 -13.31
CA SER A 219 -31.89 10.44 -14.57
C SER A 219 -31.41 9.00 -14.35
N LEU A 220 -31.57 8.15 -15.37
CA LEU A 220 -31.05 6.80 -15.34
C LEU A 220 -29.53 6.82 -15.21
N LEU A 221 -28.97 5.91 -14.40
CA LEU A 221 -27.53 5.79 -14.20
C LEU A 221 -26.75 5.64 -15.52
N GLY A 222 -27.34 4.95 -16.50
CA GLY A 222 -26.74 4.75 -17.82
C GLY A 222 -26.75 5.96 -18.75
N SER A 223 -27.53 7.01 -18.47
CA SER A 223 -27.50 8.22 -19.30
C SER A 223 -26.53 9.27 -18.78
N CYS A 224 -26.21 9.24 -17.48
CA CYS A 224 -25.32 10.20 -16.81
C CYS A 224 -25.75 11.68 -16.99
N ASP A 225 -27.01 11.94 -17.38
CA ASP A 225 -27.49 13.29 -17.67
C ASP A 225 -27.53 14.20 -16.44
N ASP A 226 -27.57 13.63 -15.24
CA ASP A 226 -27.50 14.41 -13.99
C ASP A 226 -26.18 15.19 -13.88
N LEU A 227 -25.10 14.75 -14.55
CA LEU A 227 -23.83 15.48 -14.60
C LEU A 227 -23.94 16.80 -15.37
N LYS A 228 -24.86 16.92 -16.32
CA LYS A 228 -25.06 18.16 -17.09
C LYS A 228 -25.44 19.32 -16.18
N ARG A 229 -26.18 19.03 -15.11
CA ARG A 229 -26.56 20.03 -14.10
C ARG A 229 -25.38 20.48 -13.22
N LEU A 230 -24.34 19.64 -13.09
CA LEU A 230 -23.17 19.95 -12.28
C LEU A 230 -22.12 20.76 -13.05
N PHE A 231 -21.92 20.47 -14.34
CA PHE A 231 -20.90 21.13 -15.14
C PHE A 231 -21.39 22.37 -15.90
N LEU A 232 -22.69 22.45 -16.23
CA LEU A 232 -23.33 23.55 -16.94
C LEU A 232 -22.65 23.91 -18.29
N THR A 233 -23.28 24.85 -19.02
CA THR A 233 -22.80 25.36 -20.30
C THR A 233 -21.54 26.21 -20.13
N ARG A 234 -20.74 26.32 -21.20
CA ARG A 234 -19.53 27.18 -21.20
C ARG A 234 -19.85 28.64 -20.96
N GLU A 235 -21.00 29.09 -21.44
CA GLU A 235 -21.48 30.46 -21.24
C GLU A 235 -21.79 30.74 -19.76
N THR A 236 -22.36 29.76 -19.06
CA THR A 236 -22.76 29.92 -17.66
C THR A 236 -21.61 29.71 -16.68
N ASN A 237 -20.71 28.76 -16.98
CA ASN A 237 -19.58 28.41 -16.12
C ASN A 237 -18.34 28.17 -16.99
N PRO A 238 -17.43 29.13 -17.12
CA PRO A 238 -16.25 28.98 -17.98
C PRO A 238 -15.31 27.85 -17.52
N ASP A 239 -14.45 27.36 -18.43
CA ASP A 239 -13.62 26.16 -18.18
C ASP A 239 -12.62 26.34 -17.00
N ASP A 240 -12.16 27.57 -16.74
CA ASP A 240 -11.23 27.93 -15.67
C ASP A 240 -11.86 27.95 -14.27
N GLN A 241 -13.18 28.09 -14.20
CA GLN A 241 -13.94 28.09 -12.94
C GLN A 241 -14.33 26.69 -12.48
N ILE A 242 -14.14 25.66 -13.33
CA ILE A 242 -14.42 24.28 -12.96
C ILE A 242 -13.26 23.76 -12.08
N PRO A 243 -13.52 23.38 -10.82
CA PRO A 243 -12.48 22.83 -9.96
C PRO A 243 -11.99 21.48 -10.52
N PRO A 244 -10.71 21.12 -10.31
CA PRO A 244 -10.20 19.80 -10.67
C PRO A 244 -11.09 18.69 -10.09
N THR A 245 -11.73 17.92 -10.96
CA THR A 245 -12.77 16.96 -10.59
C THR A 245 -12.40 15.54 -11.03
N LEU A 246 -12.49 14.59 -10.11
CA LEU A 246 -12.34 13.16 -10.38
C LEU A 246 -13.72 12.49 -10.36
N ILE A 247 -14.07 11.80 -11.45
CA ILE A 247 -15.33 11.09 -11.57
C ILE A 247 -15.04 9.59 -11.65
N TYR A 248 -15.53 8.84 -10.67
CA TYR A 248 -15.42 7.39 -10.65
C TYR A 248 -16.65 6.76 -11.29
N ALA A 249 -16.45 6.00 -12.36
CA ALA A 249 -17.48 5.20 -13.01
C ALA A 249 -17.17 3.70 -12.86
N PRO A 250 -18.16 2.83 -12.67
CA PRO A 250 -17.93 1.42 -12.35
C PRO A 250 -17.51 0.58 -13.57
N THR A 251 -17.72 1.06 -14.80
CA THR A 251 -17.31 0.37 -16.02
C THR A 251 -16.72 1.35 -17.02
N ARG A 252 -15.84 0.87 -17.91
CA ARG A 252 -15.27 1.67 -19.01
C ARG A 252 -16.35 2.26 -19.93
N ASN A 253 -17.44 1.53 -20.16
CA ASN A 253 -18.55 2.02 -20.96
C ASN A 253 -19.27 3.20 -20.27
N LEU A 254 -19.50 3.11 -18.95
CA LEU A 254 -20.06 4.22 -18.19
C LEU A 254 -19.10 5.41 -18.15
N THR A 255 -17.79 5.19 -18.04
CA THR A 255 -16.80 6.28 -18.19
C THR A 255 -16.97 7.02 -19.51
N TRP A 256 -17.18 6.29 -20.61
CA TRP A 256 -17.42 6.89 -21.92
C TRP A 256 -18.73 7.68 -21.99
N GLN A 257 -19.79 7.16 -21.37
CA GLN A 257 -21.09 7.85 -21.27
C GLN A 257 -20.99 9.13 -20.44
N VAL A 258 -20.25 9.11 -19.33
CA VAL A 258 -19.93 10.29 -18.52
C VAL A 258 -19.24 11.36 -19.37
N LEU A 259 -18.20 10.99 -20.13
CA LEU A 259 -17.50 11.93 -21.01
C LEU A 259 -18.43 12.54 -22.06
N ARG A 260 -19.29 11.72 -22.68
CA ARG A 260 -20.29 12.19 -23.64
C ARG A 260 -21.30 13.14 -23.01
N ALA A 261 -21.76 12.85 -21.79
CA ALA A 261 -22.72 13.70 -21.09
C ALA A 261 -22.14 15.07 -20.77
N ILE A 262 -20.89 15.11 -20.28
CA ILE A 262 -20.16 16.35 -19.98
C ILE A 262 -19.88 17.13 -21.27
N HIS A 263 -19.39 16.48 -22.32
CA HIS A 263 -19.12 17.14 -23.59
C HIS A 263 -20.38 17.82 -24.15
N LYS A 264 -21.51 17.11 -24.18
CA LYS A 264 -22.79 17.66 -24.61
C LYS A 264 -23.28 18.84 -23.76
N SER A 265 -22.96 18.87 -22.46
CA SER A 265 -23.33 20.03 -21.63
C SER A 265 -22.43 21.24 -21.82
N ARG A 266 -21.23 21.09 -22.41
CA ARG A 266 -20.30 22.20 -22.66
C ARG A 266 -20.47 22.83 -24.05
N GLU A 267 -21.02 22.09 -25.02
CA GLU A 267 -21.25 22.55 -26.40
C GLU A 267 -22.55 23.34 -26.60
N ILE A 268 -23.54 23.08 -25.74
CA ILE A 268 -24.80 23.83 -25.62
C ILE A 268 -24.62 24.80 -24.47
#